data_AF-A0A016VIS4-F1
#
_entry.id   AF-A0A016VIS4-F1
#
_cell.length_a   1.000
_cell.length_b   1.000
_cell.length_c   1.000
_cell.angle_alpha   90.00
_cell.angle_beta   90.00
_cell.angle_gamma   90.00
#
_symmetry.space_group_name_H-M   'P 1'
#
loop_
_entity.id
_entity.type
_entity.pdbx_description
1 polymer ?
#
loop_
_entity_poly.entity_id
_entity_poly.type
_entity_poly.pdbx_seq_one_letter_code
_entity_poly.pdbx_strand_id
1 'polypeptide(L)'
;MEWDNIEKEYRENYKEYLENKRDSVVKELIERYKKEYGKKESDHHGVPYDYGSIMHYGTADKNPPMTPTNSNYKRTMGSQFISFTDLLEVNKRHDCLGMTT
;
A
#
# COMPACT_ATOMS: atom_id res chain seq x y z
N MET A 1 -9.62 -7.73 -5.11
CA MET A 1 -8.51 -8.65 -5.42
C MET A 1 -8.97 -10.04 -5.01
N GLU A 2 -9.16 -10.92 -5.97
CA GLU A 2 -9.63 -12.29 -5.78
C GLU A 2 -8.49 -13.14 -5.19
N TRP A 3 -8.79 -14.02 -4.21
CA TRP A 3 -7.77 -14.77 -3.44
C TRP A 3 -6.83 -15.62 -4.31
N ASP A 4 -7.31 -16.05 -5.49
CA ASP A 4 -6.53 -16.80 -6.47
C ASP A 4 -5.33 -16.00 -7.01
N ASN A 5 -5.41 -14.67 -6.99
CA ASN A 5 -4.31 -13.83 -7.47
C ASN A 5 -3.11 -13.81 -6.51
N ILE A 6 -3.33 -13.93 -5.19
CA ILE A 6 -2.27 -13.87 -4.18
C ILE A 6 -1.45 -15.15 -4.17
N GLU A 7 -2.13 -16.30 -4.29
CA GLU A 7 -1.44 -17.58 -4.40
C GLU A 7 -0.65 -17.67 -5.72
N LYS A 8 -1.23 -17.20 -6.82
CA LYS A 8 -0.55 -17.13 -8.12
C LYS A 8 0.70 -16.24 -8.04
N GLU A 9 0.56 -15.03 -7.49
CA GLU A 9 1.67 -14.10 -7.27
C GLU A 9 2.79 -14.74 -6.43
N TYR A 10 2.44 -15.40 -5.31
CA TYR A 10 3.42 -16.08 -4.47
C TYR A 10 4.16 -17.18 -5.23
N ARG A 11 3.42 -18.02 -5.97
CA ARG A 11 4.03 -19.10 -6.75
C ARG A 11 4.92 -18.58 -7.87
N GLU A 12 4.57 -17.46 -8.50
CA GLU A 12 5.39 -16.83 -9.55
C GLU A 12 6.65 -16.18 -8.96
N ASN A 13 6.52 -15.38 -7.91
CA ASN A 13 7.65 -14.66 -7.30
C ASN A 13 8.64 -15.58 -6.58
N TYR A 14 8.18 -16.72 -6.06
CA TYR A 14 8.99 -17.64 -5.28
C TYR A 14 9.17 -19.00 -5.95
N LYS A 15 8.96 -19.11 -7.26
CA LYS A 15 9.00 -20.38 -8.01
C LYS A 15 10.22 -21.24 -7.67
N GLU A 16 11.42 -20.68 -7.80
CA GLU A 16 12.71 -21.36 -7.52
C GLU A 16 12.80 -21.84 -6.05
N TYR A 17 12.31 -21.05 -5.11
CA TYR A 17 12.30 -21.40 -3.68
C TYR A 17 11.32 -22.55 -3.35
N LEU A 18 10.29 -22.74 -4.17
CA LEU A 18 9.27 -23.76 -3.97
C LEU A 18 9.62 -25.12 -4.62
N GLU A 19 10.51 -25.16 -5.61
CA GLU A 19 10.80 -26.35 -6.45
C GLU A 19 11.15 -27.62 -5.67
N ASN A 20 11.78 -27.49 -4.50
CA ASN A 20 12.23 -28.62 -3.68
C ASN A 20 11.46 -28.81 -2.37
N LYS A 21 10.30 -28.16 -2.21
CA LYS A 21 9.49 -28.25 -0.99
C LYS A 21 8.33 -29.21 -1.13
N ARG A 22 8.00 -29.89 -0.03
CA ARG A 22 6.78 -30.70 0.06
C ARG A 22 5.54 -29.82 -0.05
N ASP A 23 4.49 -30.34 -0.66
CA ASP A 23 3.21 -29.63 -0.84
C ASP A 23 2.62 -29.10 0.47
N SER A 24 2.77 -29.84 1.57
CA SER A 24 2.29 -29.40 2.89
C SER A 24 2.99 -28.13 3.38
N VAL A 25 4.30 -28.03 3.12
CA VAL A 25 5.12 -26.85 3.47
C VAL A 25 4.78 -25.68 2.55
N VAL A 26 4.59 -25.95 1.25
CA VAL A 26 4.19 -24.93 0.28
C VAL A 26 2.83 -24.32 0.66
N LYS A 27 1.88 -25.16 1.09
CA LYS A 27 0.57 -24.71 1.57
C LYS A 27 0.67 -23.82 2.79
N GLU A 28 1.47 -24.19 3.79
CA GLU A 28 1.69 -23.37 4.99
C GLU A 28 2.29 -21.99 4.65
N LEU A 29 3.27 -21.97 3.75
CA LEU A 29 3.91 -20.73 3.29
C LEU A 29 2.94 -19.81 2.57
N ILE A 30 2.09 -20.36 1.70
CA ILE A 30 1.05 -19.61 1.00
C ILE A 30 0.01 -19.06 1.99
N GLU A 31 -0.41 -19.84 2.98
CA GLU A 31 -1.35 -19.36 4.00
C GLU A 31 -0.74 -18.22 4.84
N ARG A 32 0.55 -18.32 5.19
CA ARG A 32 1.25 -17.21 5.87
C ARG A 32 1.31 -15.98 4.98
N TYR A 33 1.65 -16.14 3.71
CA TYR A 33 1.69 -15.05 2.73
C TYR A 33 0.31 -14.40 2.56
N LYS A 34 -0.75 -15.20 2.47
CA LYS A 34 -2.14 -14.71 2.45
C LYS A 34 -2.51 -13.98 3.73
N LYS A 35 -1.96 -14.33 4.89
CA LYS A 35 -2.20 -13.58 6.13
C LYS A 35 -1.46 -12.24 6.14
N GLU A 36 -0.24 -12.18 5.62
CA GLU A 36 0.61 -11.00 5.62
C GLU A 36 0.22 -9.97 4.53
N TYR A 37 -0.11 -10.48 3.35
CA TYR A 37 -0.34 -9.73 2.11
C TYR A 37 -1.76 -9.91 1.55
N GLY A 38 -2.58 -10.77 2.18
CA GLY A 38 -4.02 -10.82 1.96
C GLY A 38 -4.62 -9.44 2.08
N LYS A 39 -5.71 -9.21 1.33
CA LYS A 39 -6.42 -7.94 1.22
C LYS A 39 -6.40 -7.18 2.56
N LYS A 40 -5.47 -6.25 2.70
CA LYS A 40 -5.56 -5.20 3.69
C LYS A 40 -6.63 -4.28 3.13
N GLU A 41 -7.79 -4.22 3.77
CA GLU A 41 -8.66 -3.07 3.52
C GLU A 41 -7.86 -1.85 3.94
N SER A 42 -7.39 -1.12 2.95
CA SER A 42 -6.90 0.22 3.17
C SER A 42 -8.13 1.08 3.42
N ASP A 43 -8.65 1.01 4.65
CA ASP A 43 -9.65 1.95 5.10
C ASP A 43 -8.96 3.29 5.31
N HIS A 44 -9.08 4.12 4.28
CA HIS A 44 -8.64 5.51 4.28
C HIS A 44 -9.65 6.42 4.98
N HIS A 45 -10.70 5.87 5.59
CA HIS A 45 -11.77 6.60 6.26
C HIS A 45 -12.41 7.68 5.36
N GLY A 46 -12.49 7.43 4.05
CA GLY A 46 -12.98 8.37 3.05
C GLY A 46 -12.08 9.57 2.77
N VAL A 47 -10.80 9.53 3.18
CA VAL A 47 -9.79 10.54 2.80
C VAL A 47 -9.28 10.23 1.39
N PRO A 48 -9.23 11.23 0.48
CA PRO A 48 -8.76 11.02 -0.89
C PRO A 48 -7.24 10.84 -0.95
N TYR A 49 -6.75 10.28 -2.07
CA TYR A 49 -5.31 10.16 -2.32
C TYR A 49 -4.64 11.53 -2.39
N ASP A 50 -3.55 11.69 -1.62
CA ASP A 50 -2.80 12.93 -1.56
C ASP A 50 -1.37 12.74 -2.08
N TYR A 51 -1.07 13.36 -3.23
CA TYR A 51 0.30 13.40 -3.76
C TYR A 51 1.27 14.12 -2.82
N GLY A 52 0.78 15.04 -1.99
CA GLY A 52 1.59 15.84 -1.05
C GLY A 52 1.73 15.25 0.34
N SER A 53 1.23 14.04 0.56
CA SER A 53 1.36 13.33 1.84
C SER A 53 2.84 13.14 2.19
N ILE A 54 3.17 13.25 3.48
CA ILE A 54 4.52 12.92 4.00
C ILE A 54 4.87 11.44 3.75
N MET A 55 3.85 10.60 3.57
CA MET A 55 3.98 9.18 3.29
C MET A 55 4.15 8.88 1.79
N HIS A 56 4.02 9.89 0.92
CA HIS A 56 4.11 9.72 -0.52
C HIS A 56 5.55 9.92 -1.01
N TYR A 57 6.11 8.90 -1.68
CA TYR A 57 7.43 9.02 -2.29
C TYR A 57 7.53 10.14 -3.33
N GLY A 58 8.67 10.80 -3.36
CA GLY A 58 9.02 11.75 -4.42
C GLY A 58 9.22 11.10 -5.78
N THR A 59 9.34 11.92 -6.81
CA THR A 59 9.58 11.46 -8.18
C THR A 59 10.84 12.10 -8.75
N ALA A 60 11.62 11.33 -9.51
CA ALA A 60 12.83 11.80 -10.16
C ALA A 60 12.50 12.57 -11.45
N ASP A 61 13.39 13.49 -11.86
CA ASP A 61 13.20 14.18 -13.13
C ASP A 61 13.49 13.32 -14.35
N LYS A 62 14.42 12.38 -14.23
CA LYS A 62 14.83 11.46 -15.30
C LYS A 62 14.46 10.04 -14.91
N ASN A 63 13.78 9.34 -15.80
CA ASN A 63 13.33 7.95 -15.63
C ASN A 63 12.69 7.68 -14.26
N PRO A 64 11.62 8.42 -13.89
CA PRO A 64 10.99 8.25 -12.58
C PRO A 64 10.41 6.85 -12.42
N PRO A 65 10.58 6.20 -11.25
CA PRO A 65 9.94 4.92 -10.95
C PRO A 65 8.42 5.05 -10.78
N MET A 66 7.93 6.28 -10.53
CA MET A 66 6.51 6.61 -10.39
C MET A 66 6.25 8.03 -10.89
N THR A 67 5.19 8.21 -11.68
CA THR A 67 4.77 9.51 -12.25
C THR A 67 3.32 9.76 -11.83
N PRO A 68 2.95 10.98 -11.39
CA PRO A 68 1.58 11.26 -11.01
C PRO A 68 0.68 11.21 -12.25
N THR A 69 -0.55 10.70 -12.08
CA THR A 69 -1.54 10.63 -13.16
C THR A 69 -1.84 12.02 -13.73
N ASN A 70 -1.87 13.04 -12.86
CA ASN A 70 -1.91 14.44 -13.26
C ASN A 70 -0.52 15.06 -13.08
N SER A 71 0.09 15.44 -14.20
CA SER A 71 1.45 16.00 -14.26
C SER A 71 1.67 17.26 -13.40
N ASN A 72 0.62 18.02 -13.08
CA ASN A 72 0.72 19.21 -12.23
C ASN A 72 1.17 18.89 -10.79
N TYR A 73 0.98 17.65 -10.33
CA TYR A 73 1.38 17.23 -8.98
C TYR A 73 2.83 16.72 -8.88
N LYS A 74 3.61 16.74 -9.98
CA LYS A 74 5.00 16.24 -9.97
C LYS A 74 5.85 16.90 -8.87
N ARG A 75 5.69 18.20 -8.66
CA ARG A 75 6.41 18.96 -7.61
C ARG A 75 5.83 18.80 -6.21
N THR A 76 4.61 18.27 -6.10
CA THR A 76 3.91 18.07 -4.83
C THR A 76 4.34 16.76 -4.17
N MET A 77 4.71 15.75 -4.96
CA MET A 77 5.20 14.46 -4.48
C MET A 77 6.50 14.57 -3.68
N GLY A 78 6.64 13.74 -2.64
CA GLY A 78 7.84 13.69 -1.80
C GLY A 78 7.93 14.85 -0.81
N SER A 79 6.79 15.35 -0.35
CA SER A 79 6.71 16.37 0.71
C SER A 79 7.43 15.89 1.97
N GLN A 80 8.14 16.81 2.64
CA GLN A 80 8.74 16.58 3.96
C GLN A 80 7.82 17.05 5.11
N PHE A 81 6.63 17.53 4.79
CA PHE A 81 5.67 18.06 5.75
C PHE A 81 4.42 17.20 5.80
N ILE A 82 3.83 17.08 6.99
CA ILE A 82 2.53 16.46 7.21
C ILE A 82 1.46 17.26 6.47
N SER A 83 0.69 16.60 5.61
CA SER A 83 -0.40 17.25 4.89
C SER A 83 -1.69 17.30 5.73
N PHE A 84 -2.65 18.11 5.29
CA PHE A 84 -3.96 18.16 5.96
C PHE A 84 -4.70 16.83 5.89
N THR A 85 -4.54 16.08 4.80
CA THR A 85 -5.15 14.76 4.64
C THR A 85 -4.46 13.71 5.48
N ASP A 86 -3.14 13.78 5.67
CA ASP A 86 -2.41 12.91 6.62
C ASP A 86 -2.99 13.05 8.02
N LEU A 87 -3.12 14.30 8.49
CA LEU A 87 -3.67 14.60 9.80
C LEU A 87 -5.14 14.15 9.92
N LEU A 88 -5.93 14.37 8.87
CA LEU A 88 -7.33 13.95 8.83
C LEU A 88 -7.49 12.43 8.90
N GLU A 89 -6.68 11.67 8.16
CA GLU A 89 -6.74 10.19 8.15
C GLU A 89 -6.38 9.63 9.53
N VAL A 90 -5.33 10.17 10.17
CA VAL A 90 -4.96 9.80 11.55
C VAL A 90 -6.07 10.14 12.53
N ASN A 91 -6.65 11.34 12.45
CA ASN A 91 -7.71 11.75 13.35
C ASN A 91 -8.97 10.89 13.18
N LYS A 92 -9.35 10.55 11.94
CA LYS A 92 -10.49 9.65 11.68
C LYS A 92 -10.23 8.24 12.22
N ARG A 93 -9.01 7.73 12.07
CA ARG A 93 -8.64 6.39 12.55
C ARG A 93 -8.65 6.27 14.07
N HIS A 94 -8.33 7.36 14.77
CA HIS A 94 -8.23 7.41 16.23
C HIS A 94 -9.37 8.19 16.90
N ASP A 95 -10.48 8.44 16.19
CA ASP A 95 -11.66 9.16 16.70
C ASP A 95 -11.33 10.55 17.33
N CYS A 96 -10.35 11.26 16.75
CA CYS A 96 -9.82 12.54 17.23
C CYS A 96 -10.30 13.75 16.43
N LEU A 97 -11.49 13.69 15.80
CA LEU A 97 -12.05 14.83 15.05
C LEU A 97 -12.57 15.98 15.92
N GLY A 98 -12.49 15.84 17.24
CA GLY A 98 -13.09 16.75 18.22
C GLY A 98 -14.54 16.39 18.49
N MET A 99 -15.02 16.68 19.71
CA MET A 99 -16.44 16.54 20.03
C MET A 99 -17.25 17.53 19.19
N THR A 100 -18.21 17.03 18.42
CA THR A 100 -19.28 17.86 17.87
C THR A 100 -20.17 18.31 19.02
N THR A 101 -19.97 19.54 19.50
CA THR A 101 -20.91 20.23 20.39
C THR A 101 -22.21 20.58 19.67
#